data_AF-A0A194XK40-F1
#
_entry.id   AF-A0A194XK40-F1
#
_cell.length_a   1.000
_cell.length_b   1.000
_cell.length_c   1.000
_cell.angle_alpha   90.00
_cell.angle_beta   90.00
_cell.angle_gamma   90.00
#
_symmetry.space_group_name_H-M   'P 1'
#
loop_
_entity.id
_entity.type
_entity.pdbx_description
1 polymer ?
#
loop_
_entity_poly.entity_id
_entity_poly.type
_entity_poly.pdbx_seq_one_letter_code
_entity_poly.pdbx_strand_id
1 'polypeptide(L)'
;MALSTPSKLIVAIDTGSTTFTVAYRWSGKTVTYLVNEWPGYVPQSRDMSGSAPPTILYFPHGREPPWQREVDMEEDTSEDFDLRRKVVNFKSGLDIKNGPSYEVLNATARYIGTSVENFAHTFTDLLLNYLFFDDQPFFCEYLQGGLKIEDITLVFAKPPGWAISTYDSFRLAALSLGFSNEQIKFISETEALMRAFFSTKVTESEISKLLQVCPFQKQEAVLI
;
A
#
# COMPACT_ATOMS: atom_id res chain seq x y z
N MET A 1 -15.41 17.05 -32.16
CA MET A 1 -15.18 15.75 -31.50
C MET A 1 -14.80 16.04 -30.07
N ALA A 2 -15.67 15.74 -29.11
CA ALA A 2 -15.33 15.87 -27.69
C ALA A 2 -14.36 14.75 -27.33
N LEU A 3 -13.11 15.12 -27.03
CA LEU A 3 -12.14 14.22 -26.42
C LEU A 3 -12.69 13.85 -25.04
N SER A 4 -12.92 12.57 -24.79
CA SER A 4 -13.36 12.08 -23.49
C SER A 4 -12.34 12.48 -22.44
N THR A 5 -12.73 13.35 -21.51
CA THR A 5 -11.94 13.64 -20.32
C THR A 5 -11.78 12.33 -19.55
N PRO A 6 -10.55 11.85 -19.31
CA PRO A 6 -10.33 10.70 -18.47
C PRO A 6 -10.61 11.14 -17.03
N SER A 7 -11.83 10.91 -16.55
CA SER A 7 -12.37 11.60 -15.37
C SER A 7 -12.06 10.93 -14.04
N LYS A 8 -11.33 9.82 -14.01
CA LYS A 8 -11.06 9.07 -12.77
C LYS A 8 -9.58 8.73 -12.61
N LEU A 9 -9.05 8.95 -11.41
CA LEU A 9 -7.70 8.56 -11.01
C LEU A 9 -7.75 7.19 -10.33
N ILE A 10 -6.92 6.26 -10.79
CA ILE A 10 -6.76 4.94 -10.15
C ILE A 10 -5.42 4.95 -9.43
N VAL A 11 -5.42 4.69 -8.13
CA VAL A 11 -4.22 4.61 -7.29
C VAL A 11 -4.10 3.19 -6.75
N ALA A 12 -3.05 2.50 -7.14
CA ALA A 12 -2.72 1.15 -6.71
C ALA A 12 -1.68 1.19 -5.59
N ILE A 13 -1.96 0.49 -4.50
CA ILE A 13 -1.13 0.46 -3.30
C ILE A 13 -0.77 -1.00 -3.03
N ASP A 14 0.53 -1.30 -3.05
CA ASP A 14 1.06 -2.58 -2.57
C ASP A 14 1.82 -2.34 -1.28
N THR A 15 1.19 -2.69 -0.16
CA THR A 15 1.83 -2.63 1.15
C THR A 15 2.49 -3.97 1.42
N GLY A 16 3.73 -4.18 0.99
CA GLY A 16 4.50 -5.39 1.31
C GLY A 16 4.88 -5.46 2.80
N SER A 17 5.38 -6.61 3.25
CA SER A 17 5.78 -6.78 4.65
C SER A 17 6.93 -5.85 5.05
N THR A 18 7.89 -5.64 4.16
CA THR A 18 9.10 -4.84 4.42
C THR A 18 9.06 -3.45 3.81
N THR A 19 8.44 -3.33 2.64
CA THR A 19 8.39 -2.11 1.84
C THR A 19 7.02 -1.99 1.20
N PHE A 20 6.69 -0.78 0.74
CA PHE A 20 5.45 -0.56 0.01
C PHE A 20 5.71 0.20 -1.29
N THR A 21 4.76 0.13 -2.21
CA THR A 21 4.81 0.82 -3.50
C THR A 21 3.45 1.41 -3.81
N VAL A 22 3.46 2.62 -4.37
CA VAL A 22 2.25 3.26 -4.90
C VAL A 22 2.45 3.60 -6.36
N ALA A 23 1.48 3.20 -7.16
CA ALA A 23 1.40 3.52 -8.57
C ALA A 23 0.07 4.19 -8.87
N TYR A 24 0.02 5.06 -9.87
CA TYR A 24 -1.23 5.69 -10.29
C TYR A 24 -1.36 5.80 -11.79
N ARG A 25 -2.61 5.87 -12.24
CA ARG A 25 -2.97 5.99 -13.64
C ARG A 25 -4.33 6.64 -13.79
N TRP A 26 -4.46 7.50 -14.78
CA TRP A 26 -5.76 8.03 -15.20
C TRP A 26 -6.53 7.00 -16.03
N SER A 27 -7.82 6.85 -15.76
CA SER A 27 -8.69 5.93 -16.50
C SER A 27 -8.61 6.19 -18.01
N GLY A 28 -8.49 5.14 -18.82
CA GLY A 28 -8.32 5.27 -20.27
C GLY A 28 -6.93 5.71 -20.75
N LYS A 29 -5.97 5.96 -19.86
CA LYS A 29 -4.56 6.11 -20.21
C LYS A 29 -3.82 4.78 -20.13
N THR A 30 -2.76 4.66 -20.92
CA THR A 30 -1.89 3.48 -20.97
C THR A 30 -0.68 3.60 -20.05
N VAL A 31 -0.27 4.83 -19.72
CA VAL A 31 0.91 5.10 -18.89
C VAL A 31 0.56 5.00 -17.42
N THR A 32 1.33 4.20 -16.68
CA THR A 32 1.31 4.11 -15.23
C THR A 32 2.51 4.84 -14.67
N TYR A 33 2.29 5.63 -13.62
CA TYR A 33 3.33 6.37 -12.91
C TYR A 33 3.58 5.75 -11.55
N LEU A 34 4.84 5.76 -11.10
CA LEU A 34 5.22 5.36 -9.74
C LEU A 34 5.39 6.60 -8.87
N VAL A 35 4.93 6.53 -7.63
CA VAL A 35 5.24 7.52 -6.61
C VAL A 35 6.65 7.24 -6.12
N ASN A 36 7.57 8.15 -6.45
CA ASN A 36 9.01 8.00 -6.14
C ASN A 36 9.50 9.05 -5.12
N GLU A 37 8.66 10.01 -4.77
CA GLU A 37 8.93 11.02 -3.75
C GLU A 37 8.18 10.61 -2.49
N TRP A 38 8.89 10.48 -1.38
CA TRP A 38 8.32 10.10 -0.09
C TRP A 38 8.89 11.00 1.02
N PRO A 39 8.13 11.29 2.08
CA PRO A 39 8.61 12.12 3.19
C PRO A 39 9.93 11.60 3.75
N GLY A 40 10.93 12.49 3.83
CA GLY A 40 12.27 12.15 4.31
C GLY A 40 13.06 11.20 3.42
N TYR A 41 12.53 10.71 2.29
CA TYR A 41 13.18 9.74 1.42
C TYR A 41 13.82 10.40 0.19
N VAL A 42 15.12 10.20 0.03
CA VAL A 42 15.85 10.59 -1.19
C VAL A 42 16.43 9.30 -1.77
N PRO A 43 16.06 8.90 -3.01
CA PRO A 43 16.61 7.70 -3.63
C PRO A 43 18.15 7.76 -3.64
N GLN A 44 18.80 6.86 -2.91
CA GLN A 44 20.24 6.72 -2.99
C GLN A 44 20.58 5.97 -4.27
N SER A 45 21.15 6.69 -5.24
CA SER A 45 21.64 6.27 -6.56
C SER A 45 20.71 6.53 -7.75
N ARG A 46 21.34 6.95 -8.85
CA ARG A 46 20.77 7.21 -10.19
C ARG A 46 20.36 5.93 -10.94
N ASP A 47 20.48 4.77 -10.31
CA ASP A 47 19.94 3.54 -10.87
C ASP A 47 18.46 3.46 -10.53
N MET A 48 17.62 3.37 -11.56
CA MET A 48 16.15 3.30 -11.45
C MET A 48 15.64 2.05 -10.71
N SER A 49 16.50 1.26 -10.06
CA SER A 49 16.11 0.35 -8.99
C SER A 49 15.93 1.14 -7.69
N GLY A 50 14.91 2.00 -7.67
CA GLY A 50 14.51 2.74 -6.49
C GLY A 50 14.24 1.77 -5.34
N SER A 51 15.00 1.89 -4.27
CA SER A 51 14.68 1.20 -3.02
C SER A 51 13.27 1.66 -2.62
N ALA A 52 12.34 0.73 -2.48
CA ALA A 52 10.97 1.04 -2.08
C ALA A 52 10.96 1.53 -0.63
N PRO A 53 10.15 2.53 -0.27
CA PRO A 53 10.08 3.02 1.11
C PRO A 53 9.66 1.90 2.08
N PRO A 54 10.18 1.90 3.32
CA PRO A 54 9.94 0.81 4.26
C PRO A 54 8.52 0.86 4.85
N THR A 55 7.94 -0.31 5.08
CA THR A 55 6.67 -0.49 5.79
C THR A 55 6.93 -0.54 7.30
N ILE A 56 7.08 0.64 7.91
CA ILE A 56 7.49 0.79 9.31
C ILE A 56 6.74 1.92 10.02
N LEU A 57 6.46 1.72 11.30
CA LEU A 57 5.86 2.69 12.22
C LEU A 57 6.65 2.74 13.52
N TYR A 58 6.60 3.87 14.22
CA TYR A 58 7.01 4.00 15.60
C TYR A 58 5.93 4.73 16.40
N PHE A 59 5.59 4.23 17.59
CA PHE A 59 4.50 4.79 18.41
C PHE A 59 5.07 5.53 19.63
N PRO A 60 5.49 6.80 19.51
CA PRO A 60 5.93 7.62 20.64
C PRO A 60 4.78 7.88 21.62
N HIS A 61 5.12 8.36 22.82
CA HIS A 61 4.12 8.76 23.80
C HIS A 61 3.42 10.06 23.41
N GLY A 62 2.09 10.04 23.33
CA GLY A 62 1.25 11.25 23.29
C GLY A 62 1.32 12.07 22.01
N ARG A 63 1.91 11.55 20.93
CA ARG A 63 1.94 12.21 19.62
C ARG A 63 1.70 11.21 18.49
N GLU A 64 1.47 11.75 17.30
CA GLU A 64 1.24 10.97 16.10
C GLU A 64 2.43 10.04 15.77
N PRO A 65 2.17 8.80 15.32
CA PRO A 65 3.23 7.85 14.95
C PRO A 65 4.04 8.32 13.72
N PRO A 66 5.37 8.57 13.84
CA PRO A 66 6.21 8.66 12.65
C PRO A 66 6.23 7.34 11.89
N TRP A 67 6.47 7.45 10.59
CA TRP A 67 6.44 6.34 9.64
C TRP A 67 7.59 6.43 8.64
N GLN A 68 7.93 5.31 8.01
CA GLN A 68 9.05 5.24 7.07
C GLN A 68 10.38 5.75 7.66
N ARG A 69 11.07 6.64 6.92
CA ARG A 69 12.36 7.23 7.29
C ARG A 69 12.26 8.19 8.47
N GLU A 70 11.07 8.67 8.81
CA GLU A 70 10.87 9.44 10.05
C GLU A 70 11.13 8.58 11.29
N VAL A 71 10.93 7.26 11.19
CA VAL A 71 11.28 6.32 12.25
C VAL A 71 12.79 6.25 12.44
N ASP A 72 13.56 6.21 11.35
CA ASP A 72 15.03 6.19 11.43
C ASP A 72 15.56 7.51 12.02
N MET A 73 14.99 8.65 11.60
CA MET A 73 15.34 9.95 12.18
C MET A 73 15.03 10.02 13.68
N GLU A 74 13.88 9.47 14.09
CA GLU A 74 13.52 9.40 15.50
C GLU A 74 14.48 8.50 16.29
N GLU A 75 14.87 7.35 15.74
CA GLU A 75 15.83 6.42 16.36
C GLU A 75 17.20 7.08 16.59
N ASP A 76 17.64 7.91 15.64
CA ASP A 76 18.93 8.60 15.72
C ASP A 76 18.91 9.84 16.63
N THR A 77 17.76 10.50 16.79
CA THR A 77 17.69 11.83 17.43
C THR A 77 16.97 11.86 18.78
N SER A 78 16.17 10.84 19.10
CA SER A 78 15.32 10.83 20.29
C SER A 78 16.00 10.10 21.44
N GLU A 79 16.23 10.80 22.56
CA GLU A 79 16.77 10.18 23.78
C GLU A 79 15.79 9.16 24.40
N ASP A 80 14.49 9.30 24.11
CA ASP A 80 13.42 8.45 24.63
C ASP A 80 12.99 7.36 23.63
N PHE A 81 13.84 7.03 22.64
CA PHE A 81 13.52 6.00 21.67
C PHE A 81 13.42 4.62 22.31
N ASP A 82 12.24 4.01 22.26
CA ASP A 82 12.00 2.66 22.79
C ASP A 82 11.73 1.69 21.64
N LEU A 83 12.70 0.80 21.38
CA LEU A 83 12.60 -0.23 20.34
C LEU A 83 11.34 -1.10 20.46
N ARG A 84 10.74 -1.25 21.65
CA ARG A 84 9.49 -2.00 21.84
C ARG A 84 8.26 -1.31 21.24
N ARG A 85 8.36 -0.01 20.92
CA ARG A 85 7.32 0.80 20.27
C ARG A 85 7.49 0.87 18.74
N LYS A 86 8.58 0.31 18.21
CA LYS A 86 8.86 0.18 16.78
C LYS A 86 8.09 -1.02 16.22
N VAL A 87 7.37 -0.81 15.13
CA VAL A 87 6.55 -1.83 14.47
C VAL A 87 7.04 -2.00 13.04
N VAL A 88 7.52 -3.22 12.75
CA VAL A 88 7.98 -3.66 11.43
C VAL A 88 7.25 -4.94 11.05
N ASN A 89 7.16 -5.23 9.74
CA ASN A 89 6.61 -6.50 9.24
C ASN A 89 5.18 -6.81 9.74
N PHE A 90 4.39 -5.78 10.06
CA PHE A 90 3.06 -5.98 10.65
C PHE A 90 2.14 -6.81 9.74
N LYS A 91 2.31 -6.68 8.41
CA LYS A 91 1.54 -7.41 7.40
C LYS A 91 1.60 -8.93 7.62
N SER A 92 2.78 -9.45 7.95
CA SER A 92 3.00 -10.89 8.14
C SER A 92 2.25 -11.47 9.34
N GLY A 93 1.90 -10.63 10.32
CA GLY A 93 1.13 -11.08 11.48
C GLY A 93 -0.37 -10.89 11.35
N LEU A 94 -0.90 -10.31 10.26
CA LEU A 94 -2.36 -10.08 10.14
C LEU A 94 -3.16 -11.37 9.86
N ASP A 95 -2.58 -12.34 9.14
CA ASP A 95 -3.32 -13.49 8.62
C ASP A 95 -3.50 -14.63 9.64
N ILE A 96 -2.39 -15.06 10.25
CA ILE A 96 -2.38 -16.21 11.16
C ILE A 96 -2.41 -15.70 12.59
N LYS A 97 -3.61 -15.61 13.16
CA LYS A 97 -3.78 -15.35 14.59
C LYS A 97 -3.06 -16.44 15.40
N ASN A 98 -2.30 -16.02 16.40
CA ASN A 98 -1.45 -16.86 17.26
C ASN A 98 -0.22 -17.50 16.57
N GLY A 99 0.16 -17.04 15.37
CA GLY A 99 1.45 -17.38 14.78
C GLY A 99 2.62 -16.61 15.45
N PRO A 100 3.88 -17.01 15.25
CA PRO A 100 5.03 -16.34 15.86
C PRO A 100 5.10 -14.83 15.56
N SER A 101 4.84 -14.43 14.31
CA SER A 101 4.78 -13.01 13.93
C SER A 101 3.62 -12.27 14.61
N TYR A 102 2.46 -12.92 14.76
CA TYR A 102 1.33 -12.33 15.49
C TYR A 102 1.66 -12.14 16.96
N GLU A 103 2.27 -13.12 17.64
CA GLU A 103 2.60 -13.02 19.07
C GLU A 103 3.56 -11.86 19.36
N VAL A 104 4.57 -11.65 18.51
CA VAL A 104 5.49 -10.50 18.62
C VAL A 104 4.71 -9.19 18.47
N LEU A 105 3.89 -9.06 17.42
CA LEU A 105 3.09 -7.85 17.21
C LEU A 105 2.05 -7.64 18.30
N ASN A 106 1.46 -8.71 18.85
CA ASN A 106 0.47 -8.66 19.91
C ASN A 106 1.10 -8.22 21.23
N ALA A 107 2.34 -8.66 21.53
CA ALA A 107 3.11 -8.15 22.65
C ALA A 107 3.41 -6.65 22.51
N THR A 108 3.85 -6.21 21.31
CA THR A 108 4.06 -4.80 20.99
C THR A 108 2.76 -3.98 21.11
N ALA A 109 1.66 -4.49 20.56
CA ALA A 109 0.35 -3.83 20.60
C ALA A 109 -0.13 -3.66 22.05
N ARG A 110 0.00 -4.70 22.89
CA ARG A 110 -0.30 -4.63 24.32
C ARG A 110 0.58 -3.62 25.06
N TYR A 111 1.87 -3.55 24.73
CA TYR A 111 2.79 -2.60 25.34
C TYR A 111 2.45 -1.14 25.01
N ILE A 112 2.03 -0.87 23.78
CA ILE A 112 1.63 0.47 23.31
C ILE A 112 0.18 0.80 23.73
N GLY A 113 -0.64 -0.20 24.03
CA GLY A 113 -2.06 -0.02 24.37
C GLY A 113 -2.98 0.04 23.15
N THR A 114 -2.71 -0.78 22.13
CA THR A 114 -3.46 -0.85 20.86
C THR A 114 -3.70 -2.31 20.42
N SER A 115 -4.17 -2.54 19.19
CA SER A 115 -4.33 -3.86 18.56
C SER A 115 -3.38 -4.06 17.37
N VAL A 116 -3.16 -5.31 16.98
CA VAL A 116 -2.32 -5.65 15.80
C VAL A 116 -2.94 -5.08 14.53
N GLU A 117 -4.27 -5.16 14.41
CA GLU A 117 -5.04 -4.63 13.29
C GLU A 117 -4.87 -3.10 13.15
N ASN A 118 -4.62 -2.39 14.25
CA ASN A 118 -4.45 -0.95 14.26
C ASN A 118 -3.12 -0.52 13.59
N PHE A 119 -2.12 -1.39 13.51
CA PHE A 119 -0.87 -1.07 12.80
C PHE A 119 -1.12 -0.91 11.29
N ALA A 120 -1.89 -1.82 10.70
CA ALA A 120 -2.28 -1.72 9.29
C ALA A 120 -3.17 -0.51 9.04
N HIS A 121 -4.11 -0.24 9.96
CA HIS A 121 -4.98 0.93 9.88
C HIS A 121 -4.16 2.23 9.91
N THR A 122 -3.33 2.41 10.94
CA THR A 122 -2.48 3.60 11.14
C THR A 122 -1.56 3.83 9.95
N PHE A 123 -0.87 2.79 9.47
CA PHE A 123 0.01 2.91 8.31
C PHE A 123 -0.76 3.36 7.06
N THR A 124 -1.94 2.80 6.82
CA THR A 124 -2.77 3.14 5.66
C THR A 124 -3.32 4.56 5.76
N ASP A 125 -3.74 4.97 6.95
CA ASP A 125 -4.24 6.31 7.23
C ASP A 125 -3.15 7.37 6.95
N LEU A 126 -1.95 7.20 7.51
CA LEU A 126 -0.79 8.07 7.25
C LEU A 126 -0.42 8.10 5.75
N LEU A 127 -0.41 6.94 5.09
CA LEU A 127 -0.12 6.86 3.66
C LEU A 127 -1.16 7.64 2.82
N LEU A 128 -2.44 7.48 3.11
CA LEU A 128 -3.50 8.15 2.36
C LEU A 128 -3.55 9.65 2.67
N ASN A 129 -3.26 10.06 3.90
CA ASN A 129 -3.11 11.47 4.28
C ASN A 129 -1.99 12.13 3.48
N TYR A 130 -0.81 11.51 3.43
CA TYR A 130 0.29 11.99 2.58
C TYR A 130 -0.10 12.10 1.10
N LEU A 131 -0.86 11.13 0.58
CA LEU A 131 -1.24 11.15 -0.83
C LEU A 131 -2.27 12.25 -1.14
N PHE A 132 -3.20 12.56 -0.23
CA PHE A 132 -4.41 13.33 -0.57
C PHE A 132 -4.83 14.46 0.38
N PHE A 133 -4.44 14.43 1.67
CA PHE A 133 -5.08 15.27 2.70
C PHE A 133 -4.12 16.11 3.55
N ASP A 134 -2.82 15.80 3.57
CA ASP A 134 -1.82 16.60 4.27
C ASP A 134 -1.77 18.04 3.75
N ASP A 135 -1.06 18.93 4.46
CA ASP A 135 -0.88 20.33 4.04
C ASP A 135 -0.22 20.46 2.66
N GLN A 136 0.61 19.49 2.27
CA GLN A 136 1.28 19.39 0.97
C GLN A 136 1.20 17.94 0.45
N PRO A 137 0.02 17.50 -0.03
CA PRO A 137 -0.18 16.11 -0.40
C PRO A 137 0.50 15.81 -1.74
N PHE A 138 0.85 14.54 -1.99
CA PHE A 138 1.50 14.14 -3.26
C PHE A 138 0.68 14.54 -4.49
N PHE A 139 -0.65 14.40 -4.44
CA PHE A 139 -1.54 14.77 -5.54
C PHE A 139 -2.02 16.24 -5.51
N CYS A 140 -1.35 17.13 -4.77
CA CYS A 140 -1.74 18.54 -4.57
C CYS A 140 -2.11 19.26 -5.86
N GLU A 141 -1.26 19.21 -6.89
CA GLU A 141 -1.50 19.90 -8.16
C GLU A 141 -2.79 19.43 -8.85
N TYR A 142 -3.09 18.14 -8.78
CA TYR A 142 -4.31 17.58 -9.38
C TYR A 142 -5.56 17.94 -8.57
N LEU A 143 -5.46 17.94 -7.25
CA LEU A 143 -6.54 18.34 -6.35
C LEU A 143 -6.89 19.82 -6.54
N GLN A 144 -5.89 20.70 -6.60
CA GLN A 144 -6.08 22.11 -6.92
C GLN A 144 -6.60 22.32 -8.36
N GLY A 145 -6.22 21.43 -9.28
CA GLY A 145 -6.72 21.37 -10.65
C GLY A 145 -8.16 20.84 -10.79
N GLY A 146 -8.83 20.50 -9.68
CA GLY A 146 -10.24 20.10 -9.66
C GLY A 146 -10.48 18.58 -9.62
N LEU A 147 -9.46 17.75 -9.41
CA LEU A 147 -9.65 16.35 -9.03
C LEU A 147 -10.38 16.29 -7.70
N LYS A 148 -11.49 15.54 -7.65
CA LYS A 148 -12.22 15.32 -6.42
C LYS A 148 -11.93 13.93 -5.87
N ILE A 149 -12.03 13.77 -4.55
CA ILE A 149 -11.87 12.46 -3.89
C ILE A 149 -12.83 11.42 -4.48
N GLU A 150 -14.08 11.78 -4.82
CA GLU A 150 -15.09 10.90 -5.44
C GLU A 150 -14.67 10.30 -6.80
N ASP A 151 -13.72 10.95 -7.47
CA ASP A 151 -13.18 10.52 -8.76
C ASP A 151 -11.95 9.61 -8.62
N ILE A 152 -11.54 9.29 -7.39
CA ILE A 152 -10.39 8.44 -7.08
C ILE A 152 -10.87 7.01 -6.80
N THR A 153 -10.18 6.02 -7.36
CA THR A 153 -10.35 4.60 -7.03
C THR A 153 -9.06 4.07 -6.42
N LEU A 154 -9.15 3.55 -5.20
CA LEU A 154 -8.04 2.90 -4.49
C LEU A 154 -8.06 1.41 -4.80
N VAL A 155 -6.91 0.85 -5.15
CA VAL A 155 -6.72 -0.58 -5.40
C VAL A 155 -5.60 -1.09 -4.50
N PHE A 156 -5.96 -1.83 -3.45
CA PHE A 156 -5.01 -2.45 -2.55
C PHE A 156 -4.62 -3.84 -3.04
N ALA A 157 -3.32 -4.10 -3.18
CA ALA A 157 -2.81 -5.45 -3.36
C ALA A 157 -2.78 -6.18 -2.02
N LYS A 158 -3.25 -7.43 -2.00
CA LYS A 158 -3.22 -8.29 -0.82
C LYS A 158 -2.65 -9.67 -1.14
N PRO A 159 -2.07 -10.38 -0.17
CA PRO A 159 -1.66 -11.76 -0.37
C PRO A 159 -2.82 -12.65 -0.84
N PRO A 160 -2.53 -13.67 -1.68
CA PRO A 160 -3.51 -14.66 -2.05
C PRO A 160 -3.98 -15.42 -0.80
N GLY A 161 -5.27 -15.74 -0.73
CA GLY A 161 -5.85 -16.49 0.39
C GLY A 161 -6.31 -15.65 1.59
N TRP A 162 -5.89 -14.37 1.70
CA TRP A 162 -6.40 -13.50 2.77
C TRP A 162 -7.91 -13.33 2.72
N ALA A 163 -8.55 -13.62 3.85
CA ALA A 163 -9.97 -13.38 4.11
C ALA A 163 -10.25 -11.88 4.30
N ILE A 164 -11.52 -11.47 4.12
CA ILE A 164 -11.94 -10.06 4.29
C ILE A 164 -11.50 -9.50 5.64
N SER A 165 -11.68 -10.27 6.71
CA SER A 165 -11.28 -9.88 8.08
C SER A 165 -9.80 -9.53 8.21
N THR A 166 -8.93 -10.09 7.36
CA THR A 166 -7.48 -9.86 7.41
C THR A 166 -7.10 -8.51 6.82
N TYR A 167 -7.74 -8.10 5.72
CA TYR A 167 -7.46 -6.82 5.06
C TYR A 167 -8.45 -5.70 5.39
N ASP A 168 -9.41 -5.95 6.28
CA ASP A 168 -10.44 -4.97 6.61
C ASP A 168 -9.85 -3.69 7.21
N SER A 169 -8.74 -3.77 7.95
CA SER A 169 -8.06 -2.59 8.50
C SER A 169 -7.64 -1.57 7.44
N PHE A 170 -7.18 -2.03 6.27
CA PHE A 170 -6.82 -1.14 5.16
C PHE A 170 -8.07 -0.44 4.59
N ARG A 171 -9.18 -1.19 4.49
CA ARG A 171 -10.47 -0.65 4.06
C ARG A 171 -10.99 0.39 5.06
N LEU A 172 -10.96 0.06 6.35
CA LEU A 172 -11.45 0.94 7.41
C LEU A 172 -10.68 2.27 7.46
N ALA A 173 -9.36 2.24 7.26
CA ALA A 173 -8.54 3.46 7.17
C ALA A 173 -8.93 4.33 5.97
N ALA A 174 -9.17 3.73 4.79
CA ALA A 174 -9.67 4.50 3.65
C ALA A 174 -11.06 5.09 3.91
N LEU A 175 -11.95 4.33 4.56
CA LEU A 175 -13.29 4.82 4.91
C LEU A 175 -13.25 5.96 5.94
N SER A 176 -12.33 5.94 6.92
CA SER A 176 -12.20 7.03 7.91
C SER A 176 -11.80 8.35 7.28
N LEU A 177 -11.14 8.32 6.12
CA LEU A 177 -10.76 9.48 5.32
C LEU A 177 -11.81 9.89 4.27
N GLY A 178 -13.00 9.27 4.28
CA GLY A 178 -14.14 9.67 3.46
C GLY A 178 -14.22 9.03 2.07
N PHE A 179 -13.37 8.05 1.75
CA PHE A 179 -13.59 7.20 0.58
C PHE A 179 -14.84 6.33 0.77
N SER A 180 -15.52 5.98 -0.31
CA SER A 180 -16.65 5.04 -0.29
C SER A 180 -16.21 3.59 -0.57
N ASN A 181 -17.04 2.61 -0.19
CA ASN A 181 -16.75 1.20 -0.50
C ASN A 181 -16.64 0.93 -2.01
N GLU A 182 -17.34 1.70 -2.83
CA GLU A 182 -17.30 1.57 -4.29
C GLU A 182 -15.95 2.01 -4.86
N GLN A 183 -15.25 2.91 -4.18
CA GLN A 183 -13.94 3.41 -4.56
C GLN A 183 -12.80 2.51 -4.11
N ILE A 184 -13.03 1.64 -3.12
CA ILE A 184 -12.00 0.77 -2.55
C ILE A 184 -12.10 -0.62 -3.17
N LYS A 185 -11.01 -1.08 -3.77
CA LYS A 185 -10.88 -2.41 -4.38
C LYS A 185 -9.70 -3.15 -3.78
N PHE A 186 -9.83 -4.47 -3.73
CA PHE A 186 -8.75 -5.37 -3.35
C PHE A 186 -8.50 -6.35 -4.48
N ILE A 187 -7.24 -6.54 -4.84
CA ILE A 187 -6.78 -7.55 -5.80
C ILE A 187 -5.69 -8.40 -5.16
N SER A 188 -5.55 -9.65 -5.59
CA SER A 188 -4.42 -10.44 -5.11
C SER A 188 -3.11 -9.93 -5.71
N GLU A 189 -2.01 -9.98 -4.95
CA GLU A 189 -0.66 -9.67 -5.44
C GLU A 189 -0.30 -10.51 -6.68
N THR A 190 -0.69 -11.78 -6.68
CA THR A 190 -0.51 -12.67 -7.83
C THR A 190 -1.28 -12.17 -9.05
N GLU A 191 -2.54 -11.76 -8.88
CA GLU A 191 -3.32 -11.18 -9.98
C GLU A 191 -2.71 -9.86 -10.46
N ALA A 192 -2.27 -8.99 -9.55
CA ALA A 192 -1.61 -7.73 -9.89
C ALA A 192 -0.34 -7.98 -10.73
N LEU A 193 0.48 -8.95 -10.32
CA LEU A 193 1.68 -9.37 -11.04
C LEU A 193 1.34 -9.89 -12.44
N MET A 194 0.33 -10.77 -12.57
CA MET A 194 -0.09 -11.30 -13.86
C MET A 194 -0.60 -10.17 -14.78
N ARG A 195 -1.39 -9.23 -14.25
CA ARG A 195 -1.86 -8.06 -15.01
C ARG A 195 -0.71 -7.18 -15.48
N ALA A 196 0.27 -6.93 -14.61
CA ALA A 196 1.48 -6.20 -14.98
C ALA A 196 2.26 -6.93 -16.09
N PHE A 197 2.45 -8.24 -15.95
CA PHE A 197 3.13 -9.08 -16.92
C PHE A 197 2.42 -9.06 -18.28
N PHE A 198 1.11 -9.34 -18.35
CA PHE A 198 0.34 -9.33 -19.61
C PHE A 198 0.17 -7.93 -20.22
N SER A 199 0.35 -6.87 -19.45
CA SER A 199 0.37 -5.50 -20.00
C SER A 199 1.66 -5.20 -20.77
N THR A 200 2.73 -5.95 -20.53
CA THR A 200 3.89 -6.00 -21.41
C THR A 200 3.60 -6.94 -22.57
N LYS A 201 4.10 -6.66 -23.79
CA LYS A 201 3.86 -7.51 -24.96
C LYS A 201 4.58 -8.86 -24.79
N VAL A 202 3.98 -9.78 -24.05
CA VAL A 202 4.49 -11.12 -23.81
C VAL A 202 4.00 -12.06 -24.89
N THR A 203 4.85 -12.96 -25.34
CA THR A 203 4.52 -14.00 -26.33
C THR A 203 3.83 -15.20 -25.69
N GLU A 204 2.98 -15.94 -26.42
CA GLU A 204 2.30 -17.16 -25.92
C GLU A 204 3.26 -18.22 -25.34
N SER A 205 4.48 -18.28 -25.86
CA SER A 205 5.55 -19.16 -25.38
C SER A 205 6.01 -18.85 -23.95
N GLU A 206 6.06 -17.57 -23.59
CA GLU A 206 6.46 -17.09 -22.26
C GLU A 206 5.33 -17.31 -21.24
N ILE A 207 4.08 -17.14 -21.68
CA ILE A 207 2.88 -17.40 -20.86
C ILE A 207 2.80 -18.88 -20.48
N SER A 208 3.03 -19.79 -21.42
CA SER A 208 2.98 -21.24 -21.21
C SER A 208 4.05 -21.73 -20.21
N LYS A 209 5.26 -21.14 -20.25
CA LYS A 209 6.33 -21.45 -19.30
C LYS A 209 6.01 -20.99 -17.88
N LEU A 210 5.36 -19.83 -17.72
CA LEU A 210 5.03 -19.28 -16.40
C LEU A 210 3.92 -20.09 -15.71
N LEU A 211 2.91 -20.52 -16.46
CA LEU A 211 1.81 -21.36 -15.97
C LEU A 211 2.24 -22.79 -15.60
N GLN A 212 3.40 -23.25 -16.07
CA GLN A 212 4.00 -24.53 -15.63
C GLN A 212 4.74 -24.41 -14.29
N VAL A 213 5.21 -23.21 -13.92
CA VAL A 213 5.93 -22.96 -12.66
C VAL A 213 4.96 -22.64 -11.52
N CYS A 214 3.78 -22.10 -11.83
CA CYS A 214 2.70 -21.85 -10.86
C CYS A 214 1.52 -22.79 -11.14
N PRO A 215 1.28 -23.85 -10.35
CA PRO A 215 0.17 -24.77 -10.59
C PRO A 215 -1.17 -24.08 -10.23
N PHE A 216 -1.74 -23.34 -11.18
CA PHE A 216 -3.13 -22.93 -11.11
C PHE A 216 -4.01 -24.15 -11.39
N GLN A 217 -4.84 -24.55 -10.42
CA GLN A 217 -5.95 -25.45 -10.72
C GLN A 217 -6.86 -24.74 -11.74
N LYS A 218 -7.00 -25.37 -12.91
CA LYS A 218 -7.87 -24.90 -14.00
C LYS A 218 -9.28 -24.62 -13.47
N GLN A 219 -9.60 -23.35 -13.28
CA GLN A 219 -10.97 -22.87 -13.38
C GLN A 219 -10.98 -21.69 -14.34
N GLU A 220 -11.92 -21.75 -15.26
CA GLU A 220 -12.03 -20.97 -16.49
C GLU A 220 -12.00 -19.46 -16.21
N ALA A 221 -10.88 -18.82 -16.57
CA ALA A 221 -10.78 -17.38 -16.62
C ALA A 221 -11.42 -16.89 -17.93
N VAL A 222 -12.69 -16.51 -17.86
CA VAL A 222 -13.33 -15.69 -18.89
C VAL A 222 -12.78 -14.28 -18.76
N LEU A 223 -11.99 -13.86 -19.75
CA LEU A 223 -11.48 -12.49 -19.90
C LEU A 223 -12.66 -11.53 -20.12
N ILE A 224 -12.79 -10.52 -19.26
CA ILE A 224 -13.51 -9.27 -19.50
C ILE A 224 -12.47 -8.15 -19.51
#